data_AF-A0A1S3YF69-F1
#
_entry.id   AF-A0A1S3YF69-F1
#
_cell.length_a   1.000
_cell.length_b   1.000
_cell.length_c   1.000
_cell.angle_alpha   90.00
_cell.angle_beta   90.00
_cell.angle_gamma   90.00
#
_symmetry.space_group_name_H-M   'P 1'
#
loop_
_entity.id
_entity.type
_entity.pdbx_description
1 polymer ?
#
loop_
_entity_poly.entity_id
_entity_poly.type
_entity_poly.pdbx_seq_one_letter_code
_entity_poly.pdbx_strand_id
1 'polypeptide(L)'
;MAASMGSHTDGESLITGRIVIALDATKDHFEQEIKQTINEIRAQGNILHAGDTIIVLGILHKYLHPMGYQMEAEPLSIFGTHKREIEKEVTKKVDTYVNMLMQSAQDCEGEGVDIEVKITAGTPVRKVVVQEVITIDAACVVLDRYLRRDLTYYLKHIPCKVALISDNLFVKFMRPYSIIDADSIENKLYFSLSKQVPLAPPPTEENTEQSVISMNYSGSVESSEIANNEMVTYEQQENSTSLEDFSANPMQERSGRSAREEMKHSIPPVIQKEQKPPTSRKSSNTPFLCIACGAKTELYIKDSMRFSFSEIQLATDDFSKDNLLGEGGYGHVYKGRLKDGQVIAAKVRKEASTQGFSEFHSEVYVLSFARHRNIVMLLGYCCKENVNILVYEYICNNSLEWHLFENTENVLDWHRRYAIAIGTAKGLRFLHEECRGGPIIHRDLRPSNILLTHDFVPMIGDFGLAKWKTDEDKIYTRILGSLGYLAPEYAENGIVSVRTDVYSFGIVLIQLISGRKP
;
A
#
# COMPACT_ATOMS: atom_id res chain seq x y z
N MET A 1 -58.65 -25.49 61.46
CA MET A 1 -59.06 -25.61 60.05
C MET A 1 -59.52 -24.25 59.57
N ALA A 2 -58.78 -23.63 58.65
CA ALA A 2 -59.26 -22.73 57.59
C ALA A 2 -58.04 -21.98 57.04
N ALA A 3 -57.59 -22.41 55.86
CA ALA A 3 -56.60 -21.71 55.06
C ALA A 3 -57.25 -20.50 54.38
N SER A 4 -56.61 -19.34 54.41
CA SER A 4 -56.97 -18.21 53.54
C SER A 4 -56.12 -18.26 52.28
N MET A 5 -56.80 -18.32 51.14
CA MET A 5 -56.22 -18.25 49.81
C MET A 5 -55.52 -16.91 49.59
N GLY A 6 -54.22 -16.96 49.28
CA GLY A 6 -53.49 -15.87 48.64
C GLY A 6 -53.26 -16.24 47.19
N SER A 7 -53.93 -15.54 46.28
CA SER A 7 -53.72 -15.61 44.83
C SER A 7 -52.33 -15.07 44.48
N HIS A 8 -51.38 -15.97 44.19
CA HIS A 8 -50.17 -15.62 43.47
C HIS A 8 -50.56 -15.31 42.02
N THR A 9 -50.48 -14.03 41.66
CA THR A 9 -50.33 -13.63 40.25
C THR A 9 -48.84 -13.68 39.98
N ASP A 10 -48.40 -14.77 39.35
CA ASP A 10 -47.06 -14.87 38.79
C ASP A 10 -46.95 -13.86 37.64
N GLY A 11 -46.30 -12.74 37.90
CA GLY A 11 -45.78 -11.87 36.86
C GLY A 11 -44.56 -12.54 36.26
N GLU A 12 -44.75 -13.34 35.21
CA GLU A 12 -43.66 -13.69 34.29
C GLU A 12 -43.09 -12.39 33.72
N SER A 13 -41.90 -12.01 34.19
CA SER A 13 -41.08 -11.01 33.51
C SER A 13 -40.71 -11.58 32.14
N LEU A 14 -41.42 -11.16 31.09
CA LEU A 14 -41.08 -11.45 29.70
C LEU A 14 -39.62 -11.06 29.47
N ILE A 15 -38.75 -12.05 29.27
CA ILE A 15 -37.36 -11.84 28.89
C ILE A 15 -37.40 -11.21 27.50
N THR A 16 -37.00 -9.94 27.40
CA THR A 16 -36.95 -9.22 26.13
C THR A 16 -35.88 -9.84 25.23
N GLY A 17 -36.32 -10.33 24.06
CA GLY A 17 -35.47 -10.96 23.07
C GLY A 17 -34.76 -9.93 22.19
N ARG A 18 -33.51 -10.23 21.82
CA ARG A 18 -32.75 -9.45 20.83
C ARG A 18 -32.60 -10.24 19.54
N ILE A 19 -33.09 -9.68 18.44
CA ILE A 19 -33.01 -10.29 17.12
C ILE A 19 -32.02 -9.48 16.29
N VAL A 20 -30.96 -10.12 15.82
CA VAL A 20 -29.92 -9.45 15.04
C VAL A 20 -30.12 -9.70 13.55
N ILE A 21 -30.25 -8.65 12.76
CA ILE A 21 -30.16 -8.71 11.30
C ILE A 21 -28.74 -8.27 10.92
N ALA A 22 -27.88 -9.23 10.57
CA ALA A 22 -26.48 -8.97 10.24
C ALA A 22 -26.30 -8.70 8.74
N LEU A 23 -25.79 -7.51 8.41
CA LEU A 23 -25.63 -7.00 7.05
C LEU A 23 -24.16 -6.65 6.78
N ASP A 24 -23.72 -6.79 5.52
CA ASP A 24 -22.44 -6.23 5.07
C ASP A 24 -22.61 -4.73 4.75
N ALA A 25 -22.23 -3.84 5.66
CA ALA A 25 -22.43 -2.40 5.53
C ALA A 25 -21.51 -1.72 4.49
N THR A 26 -20.51 -2.45 3.99
CA THR A 26 -19.67 -2.03 2.86
C THR A 26 -20.40 -2.13 1.52
N LYS A 27 -21.50 -2.90 1.46
CA LYS A 27 -22.39 -2.95 0.29
C LYS A 27 -23.50 -1.93 0.40
N ASP A 28 -24.03 -1.56 -0.76
CA ASP A 28 -25.25 -0.76 -0.84
C ASP A 28 -26.45 -1.67 -0.59
N HIS A 29 -27.27 -1.27 0.38
CA HIS A 29 -28.54 -1.91 0.71
C HIS A 29 -29.64 -0.89 0.46
N PHE A 30 -30.73 -1.31 -0.16
CA PHE A 30 -31.86 -0.43 -0.41
C PHE A 30 -32.86 -0.50 0.74
N GLU A 31 -33.55 0.61 1.03
CA GLU A 31 -34.54 0.71 2.11
C GLU A 31 -35.60 -0.40 2.03
N GLN A 32 -36.08 -0.67 0.82
CA GLN A 32 -37.09 -1.69 0.55
C GLN A 32 -36.61 -3.12 0.88
N GLU A 33 -35.31 -3.42 0.70
CA GLU A 33 -34.76 -4.76 1.00
C GLU A 33 -34.77 -5.02 2.52
N ILE A 34 -34.35 -4.03 3.30
CA ILE A 34 -34.32 -4.14 4.77
C ILE A 34 -35.75 -4.13 5.32
N LYS A 35 -36.63 -3.27 4.78
CA LYS A 35 -38.05 -3.23 5.15
C LYS A 35 -38.77 -4.56 4.89
N GLN A 36 -38.55 -5.16 3.72
CA GLN A 36 -39.13 -6.47 3.40
C GLN A 36 -38.62 -7.55 4.36
N THR A 37 -37.33 -7.53 4.69
CA THR A 37 -36.75 -8.48 5.64
C THR A 37 -37.40 -8.37 7.03
N ILE A 38 -37.59 -7.14 7.53
CA ILE A 38 -38.27 -6.90 8.81
C ILE A 38 -39.73 -7.40 8.75
N ASN A 39 -40.45 -7.12 7.66
CA ASN A 39 -41.83 -7.58 7.49
C ASN A 39 -41.94 -9.12 7.42
N GLU A 40 -40.99 -9.81 6.79
CA GLU A 40 -40.94 -11.28 6.79
C GLU A 40 -40.70 -11.85 8.19
N ILE A 41 -39.82 -11.24 8.99
CA ILE A 41 -39.58 -11.65 10.38
C ILE A 41 -40.85 -11.45 11.22
N ARG A 42 -41.57 -10.33 11.00
CA ARG A 42 -42.86 -10.05 11.65
C ARG A 42 -43.94 -11.05 11.25
N ALA A 43 -44.07 -11.34 9.96
CA ALA A 43 -45.09 -12.25 9.43
C ALA A 43 -44.94 -13.71 9.94
N GLN A 44 -43.74 -14.10 10.37
CA GLN A 44 -43.47 -15.44 10.89
C GLN A 44 -43.98 -15.69 12.32
N GLY A 45 -44.52 -14.67 13.02
CA GLY A 45 -45.40 -14.75 14.21
C GLY A 45 -44.86 -15.41 15.49
N ASN A 46 -43.77 -16.17 15.40
CA ASN A 46 -43.20 -17.00 16.47
C ASN A 46 -41.78 -16.54 16.86
N ILE A 47 -41.34 -15.37 16.40
CA ILE A 47 -39.96 -14.88 16.53
C ILE A 47 -39.91 -13.56 17.30
N LEU A 48 -40.86 -12.66 17.03
CA LEU A 48 -40.96 -11.34 17.64
C LEU A 48 -42.10 -11.33 18.66
N HIS A 49 -41.79 -10.90 19.88
CA HIS A 49 -42.74 -10.63 20.95
C HIS A 49 -42.74 -9.14 21.30
N ALA A 50 -43.84 -8.67 21.91
CA ALA A 50 -43.91 -7.30 22.40
C ALA A 50 -42.84 -7.06 23.47
N GLY A 51 -42.01 -6.04 23.29
CA GLY A 51 -40.84 -5.72 24.11
C GLY A 51 -39.50 -6.18 23.52
N ASP A 52 -39.49 -6.89 22.39
CA ASP A 52 -38.26 -7.30 21.72
C ASP A 52 -37.59 -6.13 20.98
N THR A 53 -36.27 -6.24 20.78
CA THR A 53 -35.50 -5.27 20.00
C THR A 53 -34.90 -5.93 18.76
N ILE A 54 -35.17 -5.34 17.59
CA ILE A 54 -34.49 -5.69 16.34
C ILE A 54 -33.23 -4.85 16.25
N ILE A 55 -32.08 -5.51 16.20
CA ILE A 55 -30.77 -4.87 16.02
C ILE A 55 -30.31 -5.10 14.58
N VAL A 56 -30.31 -4.04 13.77
CA VAL A 56 -29.72 -4.04 12.44
C VAL A 56 -28.21 -3.84 12.60
N LEU A 57 -27.46 -4.94 12.55
CA LEU A 57 -26.02 -4.98 12.72
C LEU A 57 -25.33 -4.88 11.36
N GLY A 58 -24.74 -3.73 11.04
CA GLY A 58 -23.93 -3.55 9.84
C GLY A 58 -22.44 -3.73 10.11
N ILE A 59 -21.79 -4.61 9.36
CA ILE A 59 -20.33 -4.79 9.43
C ILE A 59 -19.65 -3.95 8.36
N LEU A 60 -18.95 -2.90 8.78
CA LEU A 60 -18.17 -2.06 7.89
C LEU A 60 -16.73 -2.59 7.83
N HIS A 61 -16.45 -3.46 6.87
CA HIS A 61 -15.13 -4.07 6.72
C HIS A 61 -14.24 -3.33 5.72
N LYS A 62 -14.83 -2.50 4.84
CA LYS A 62 -14.13 -1.52 4.01
C LYS A 62 -14.84 -0.16 4.00
N TYR A 63 -14.06 0.90 3.85
CA TYR A 63 -14.54 2.28 3.74
C TYR A 63 -13.74 3.08 2.71
N LEU A 64 -14.33 4.16 2.19
CA LEU A 64 -13.68 5.02 1.21
C LEU A 64 -12.85 6.10 1.92
N HIS A 65 -11.55 6.13 1.64
CA HIS A 65 -10.67 7.18 2.12
C HIS A 65 -11.00 8.52 1.43
N PRO A 66 -10.77 9.70 2.05
CA PRO A 66 -10.99 11.01 1.42
C PRO A 66 -10.27 11.23 0.09
N MET A 67 -9.25 10.42 -0.21
CA MET A 67 -8.52 10.45 -1.48
C MET A 67 -9.07 9.47 -2.54
N GLY A 68 -10.23 8.84 -2.30
CA GLY A 68 -10.99 8.10 -3.30
C GLY A 68 -10.74 6.59 -3.42
N TYR A 69 -9.92 5.98 -2.56
CA TYR A 69 -9.63 4.53 -2.56
C TYR A 69 -10.23 3.81 -1.35
N GLN A 70 -10.47 2.49 -1.46
CA GLN A 70 -11.06 1.67 -0.39
C GLN A 70 -10.00 1.16 0.58
N MET A 71 -10.25 1.26 1.90
CA MET A 71 -9.38 0.73 2.96
C MET A 71 -10.13 -0.30 3.81
N GLU A 72 -9.41 -1.25 4.41
CA GLU A 72 -9.98 -2.24 5.34
C GLU A 72 -10.05 -1.71 6.78
N ALA A 73 -11.13 -2.05 7.49
CA ALA A 73 -11.34 -1.69 8.89
C ALA A 73 -10.63 -2.67 9.84
N GLU A 74 -9.29 -2.66 9.88
CA GLU A 74 -8.51 -3.51 10.78
C GLU A 74 -8.46 -3.00 12.24
N PRO A 75 -8.50 -3.89 13.26
CA PRO A 75 -8.41 -3.50 14.68
C PRO A 75 -7.17 -2.67 15.04
N LEU A 76 -6.03 -2.95 14.39
CA LEU A 76 -4.77 -2.23 14.63
C LEU A 76 -4.77 -0.83 13.99
N SER A 77 -5.54 -0.64 12.91
CA SER A 77 -5.71 0.65 12.22
C SER A 77 -6.60 1.64 12.98
N ILE A 78 -7.30 1.18 14.03
CA ILE A 78 -8.09 2.02 14.94
C ILE A 78 -7.17 2.86 15.86
N PHE A 79 -5.88 2.56 15.95
CA PHE A 79 -4.91 3.33 16.73
C PHE A 79 -4.09 4.25 15.81
N GLY A 80 -4.55 5.48 15.57
CA GLY A 80 -3.80 6.48 14.79
C GLY A 80 -4.67 7.53 14.09
N THR A 81 -4.10 8.18 13.07
CA THR A 81 -4.78 9.21 12.26
C THR A 81 -6.06 8.68 11.62
N HIS A 82 -6.06 7.42 11.15
CA HIS A 82 -7.19 6.74 10.49
C HIS A 82 -8.41 6.48 11.39
N LYS A 83 -8.24 6.58 12.71
CA LYS A 83 -9.34 6.39 13.67
C LYS A 83 -10.50 7.35 13.38
N ARG A 84 -10.18 8.62 13.09
CA ARG A 84 -11.19 9.67 12.87
C ARG A 84 -11.97 9.43 11.59
N GLU A 85 -11.33 8.94 10.53
CA GLU A 85 -12.01 8.62 9.28
C GLU A 85 -12.93 7.40 9.43
N ILE A 86 -12.51 6.37 10.16
CA ILE A 86 -13.36 5.21 10.48
C ILE A 86 -14.56 5.66 11.31
N GLU A 87 -14.34 6.45 12.37
CA GLU A 87 -15.41 7.00 13.20
C GLU A 87 -16.42 7.81 12.38
N LYS A 88 -15.92 8.65 11.45
CA LYS A 88 -16.76 9.45 10.56
C LYS A 88 -17.59 8.59 9.60
N GLU A 89 -16.99 7.58 8.97
CA GLU A 89 -17.72 6.71 8.04
C GLU A 89 -18.73 5.82 8.78
N VAL A 90 -18.36 5.29 9.95
CA VAL A 90 -19.29 4.54 10.81
C VAL A 90 -20.47 5.42 11.22
N THR A 91 -20.23 6.66 11.65
CA THR A 91 -21.30 7.61 12.01
C THR A 91 -22.22 7.89 10.82
N LYS A 92 -21.64 8.16 9.64
CA LYS A 92 -22.39 8.38 8.41
C LYS A 92 -23.25 7.17 8.04
N LYS A 93 -22.72 5.95 8.15
CA LYS A 93 -23.46 4.72 7.90
C LYS A 93 -24.57 4.52 8.93
N VAL A 94 -24.32 4.74 10.23
CA VAL A 94 -25.37 4.70 11.26
C VAL A 94 -26.52 5.64 10.90
N ASP A 95 -26.24 6.91 10.59
CA ASP A 95 -27.28 7.88 10.25
C ASP A 95 -28.03 7.50 8.97
N THR A 96 -27.34 6.95 7.97
CA THR A 96 -27.98 6.46 6.73
C THR A 96 -28.97 5.34 7.03
N TYR A 97 -28.57 4.32 7.80
CA TYR A 97 -29.46 3.20 8.14
C TYR A 97 -30.59 3.61 9.08
N VAL A 98 -30.34 4.52 10.02
CA VAL A 98 -31.39 5.08 10.89
C VAL A 98 -32.45 5.78 10.05
N ASN A 99 -32.06 6.61 9.10
CA ASN A 99 -32.99 7.30 8.21
C ASN A 99 -33.81 6.32 7.34
N MET A 100 -33.16 5.27 6.81
CA MET A 100 -33.85 4.22 6.04
C MET A 100 -34.87 3.43 6.91
N LEU A 101 -34.63 3.30 8.21
CA LEU A 101 -35.43 2.47 9.09
C LEU A 101 -36.56 3.22 9.82
N MET A 102 -36.65 4.55 9.69
CA MET A 102 -37.66 5.35 10.39
C MET A 102 -39.10 4.87 10.13
N GLN A 103 -39.45 4.58 8.87
CA GLN A 103 -40.78 4.07 8.55
C GLN A 103 -41.01 2.68 9.12
N SER A 104 -39.98 1.82 9.11
CA SER A 104 -40.08 0.47 9.67
C SER A 104 -40.23 0.52 11.20
N ALA A 105 -39.60 1.48 11.87
CA ALA A 105 -39.76 1.68 13.31
C ALA A 105 -41.19 2.12 13.67
N GLN A 106 -41.80 3.02 12.90
CA GLN A 106 -43.21 3.38 13.06
C GLN A 106 -44.15 2.19 12.82
N ASP A 107 -43.87 1.37 11.81
CA ASP A 107 -44.65 0.18 11.50
C ASP A 107 -44.54 -0.89 12.62
N CYS A 108 -43.44 -0.90 13.39
CA CYS A 108 -43.17 -1.79 14.52
C CYS A 108 -43.68 -1.26 15.89
N GLU A 109 -43.91 0.05 16.01
CA GLU A 109 -44.40 0.68 17.25
C GLU A 109 -45.74 0.07 17.71
N GLY A 110 -46.63 -0.23 16.76
CA GLY A 110 -47.91 -0.88 17.04
C GLY A 110 -47.81 -2.28 17.65
N GLU A 111 -46.66 -2.92 17.55
CA GLU A 111 -46.37 -4.26 18.11
C GLU A 111 -45.47 -4.18 19.37
N GLY A 112 -45.04 -2.98 19.77
CA GLY A 112 -44.16 -2.76 20.91
C GLY A 112 -42.72 -3.27 20.69
N VAL A 113 -42.24 -3.21 19.44
CA VAL A 113 -40.90 -3.66 19.04
C VAL A 113 -40.02 -2.46 18.71
N ASP A 114 -38.86 -2.38 19.35
CA ASP A 114 -37.88 -1.32 19.11
C ASP A 114 -36.88 -1.71 18.01
N ILE A 115 -36.37 -0.71 17.28
CA ILE A 115 -35.32 -0.91 16.27
C ILE A 115 -34.06 -0.12 16.65
N GLU A 116 -32.95 -0.85 16.76
CA GLU A 116 -31.63 -0.28 16.97
C GLU A 116 -30.74 -0.53 15.73
N VAL A 117 -29.99 0.49 15.33
CA VAL A 117 -28.92 0.35 14.33
C VAL A 117 -27.59 0.28 15.04
N LYS A 118 -26.80 -0.77 14.77
CA LYS A 118 -25.43 -0.90 15.24
C LYS A 118 -24.49 -1.11 14.07
N ILE A 119 -23.49 -0.25 13.91
CA ILE A 119 -22.44 -0.43 12.90
C ILE A 119 -21.12 -0.72 13.61
N THR A 120 -20.51 -1.86 13.27
CA THR A 120 -19.19 -2.25 13.78
C THR A 120 -18.18 -2.27 12.64
N ALA A 121 -17.08 -1.52 12.82
CA ALA A 121 -15.95 -1.50 11.90
C ALA A 121 -14.93 -2.58 12.26
N GLY A 122 -14.73 -3.56 11.36
CA GLY A 122 -13.87 -4.70 11.65
C GLY A 122 -13.65 -5.66 10.48
N THR A 123 -12.46 -6.26 10.42
CA THR A 123 -12.11 -7.41 9.58
C THR A 123 -11.33 -8.46 10.41
N PRO A 124 -11.46 -9.77 10.14
CA PRO A 124 -12.32 -10.40 9.13
C PRO A 124 -13.79 -10.45 9.55
N VAL A 125 -14.70 -10.14 8.62
CA VAL A 125 -16.16 -10.01 8.80
C VAL A 125 -16.75 -11.14 9.65
N ARG A 126 -16.41 -12.40 9.34
CA ARG A 126 -16.92 -13.58 10.06
C ARG A 126 -16.64 -13.60 11.55
N LYS A 127 -15.47 -13.10 11.98
CA LYS A 127 -15.12 -13.02 13.40
C LYS A 127 -15.88 -11.89 14.09
N VAL A 128 -16.03 -10.76 13.41
CA VAL A 128 -16.77 -9.59 13.93
C VAL A 128 -18.23 -9.94 14.18
N VAL A 129 -18.90 -10.57 13.21
CA VAL A 129 -20.31 -10.99 13.36
C VAL A 129 -20.47 -11.92 14.56
N VAL A 130 -19.64 -12.95 14.70
CA VAL A 130 -19.73 -13.88 15.84
C VAL A 130 -19.52 -13.16 17.16
N GLN A 131 -18.49 -12.31 17.26
CA GLN A 131 -18.20 -11.59 18.49
C GLN A 131 -19.32 -10.61 18.87
N GLU A 132 -19.87 -9.87 17.92
CA GLU A 132 -20.98 -8.93 18.16
C GLU A 132 -22.27 -9.66 18.54
N VAL A 133 -22.61 -10.75 17.86
CA VAL A 133 -23.78 -11.57 18.19
C VAL A 133 -23.71 -12.13 19.62
N ILE A 134 -22.53 -12.61 20.03
CA ILE A 134 -22.29 -13.09 21.40
C ILE A 134 -22.37 -11.92 22.40
N THR A 135 -21.80 -10.76 22.06
CA THR A 135 -21.81 -9.57 22.94
C THR A 135 -23.22 -9.01 23.12
N ILE A 136 -24.04 -9.08 22.08
CA ILE A 136 -25.44 -8.64 22.08
C ILE A 136 -26.34 -9.63 22.84
N ASP A 137 -25.91 -10.87 23.05
CA ASP A 137 -26.72 -11.96 23.60
C ASP A 137 -27.99 -12.19 22.76
N ALA A 138 -27.79 -12.35 21.45
CA ALA A 138 -28.90 -12.44 20.49
C ALA A 138 -29.65 -13.78 20.60
N ALA A 139 -30.98 -13.71 20.65
CA ALA A 139 -31.85 -14.90 20.62
C ALA A 139 -31.92 -15.53 19.21
N CYS A 140 -31.77 -14.71 18.17
CA CYS A 140 -31.80 -15.11 16.77
C CYS A 140 -30.91 -14.19 15.93
N VAL A 141 -30.24 -14.74 14.91
CA VAL A 141 -29.46 -14.00 13.92
C VAL A 141 -29.97 -14.30 12.51
N VAL A 142 -30.31 -13.26 11.76
CA VAL A 142 -30.65 -13.31 10.35
C VAL A 142 -29.47 -12.78 9.55
N LEU A 143 -28.82 -13.65 8.77
CA LEU A 143 -27.64 -13.32 7.97
C LEU A 143 -28.03 -12.86 6.56
N ASP A 144 -27.44 -11.75 6.12
CA ASP A 144 -27.57 -11.26 4.75
C ASP A 144 -26.96 -12.19 3.68
N ARG A 145 -27.41 -12.02 2.42
CA ARG A 145 -26.94 -12.76 1.25
C ARG A 145 -25.41 -12.69 1.09
N TYR A 146 -24.78 -11.56 1.42
CA TYR A 146 -23.33 -11.39 1.28
C TYR A 146 -22.54 -12.15 2.34
N LEU A 147 -23.14 -12.45 3.50
CA LEU A 147 -22.53 -13.21 4.58
C LEU A 147 -22.63 -14.74 4.38
N ARG A 148 -23.42 -15.19 3.38
CA ARG A 148 -23.63 -16.63 3.10
C ARG A 148 -22.34 -17.43 2.87
N ARG A 149 -21.28 -16.80 2.39
CA ARG A 149 -20.00 -17.46 2.09
C ARG A 149 -19.37 -18.15 3.30
N ASP A 150 -19.58 -17.60 4.49
CA ASP A 150 -19.03 -18.14 5.76
C ASP A 150 -20.12 -18.85 6.60
N LEU A 151 -21.24 -19.28 6.01
CA LEU A 151 -22.38 -19.88 6.73
C LEU A 151 -21.98 -21.07 7.64
N THR A 152 -21.11 -21.96 7.16
CA THR A 152 -20.60 -23.09 7.96
C THR A 152 -19.84 -22.63 9.20
N TYR A 153 -19.10 -21.52 9.09
CA TYR A 153 -18.38 -20.92 10.23
C TYR A 153 -19.36 -20.36 11.25
N TYR A 154 -20.40 -19.63 10.80
CA TYR A 154 -21.43 -19.08 11.68
C TYR A 154 -22.21 -20.16 12.42
N LEU A 155 -22.65 -21.22 11.72
CA LEU A 155 -23.38 -22.33 12.35
C LEU A 155 -22.56 -23.09 13.40
N LYS A 156 -21.23 -23.01 13.34
CA LYS A 156 -20.32 -23.63 14.31
C LYS A 156 -20.10 -22.75 15.56
N HIS A 157 -20.13 -21.42 15.42
CA HIS A 157 -19.70 -20.49 16.47
C HIS A 157 -20.80 -19.58 17.04
N ILE A 158 -21.96 -19.47 16.39
CA ILE A 158 -23.10 -18.71 16.90
C ILE A 158 -23.94 -19.63 17.80
N PRO A 159 -24.17 -19.28 19.07
CA PRO A 159 -24.86 -20.15 20.04
C PRO A 159 -26.41 -20.13 19.92
N CYS A 160 -26.98 -19.35 19.01
CA CYS A 160 -28.43 -19.14 18.87
C CYS A 160 -28.98 -19.54 17.49
N LYS A 161 -30.28 -19.33 17.26
CA LYS A 161 -30.93 -19.66 15.98
C LYS A 161 -30.35 -18.81 14.86
N VAL A 162 -29.92 -19.45 13.77
CA VAL A 162 -29.40 -18.76 12.57
C VAL A 162 -30.40 -18.93 11.42
N ALA A 163 -30.78 -17.81 10.82
CA ALA A 163 -31.54 -17.75 9.58
C ALA A 163 -30.73 -17.05 8.49
N LEU A 164 -31.06 -17.34 7.22
CA LEU A 164 -30.41 -16.76 6.06
C LEU A 164 -31.44 -16.10 5.15
N ILE A 165 -31.12 -14.90 4.67
CA ILE A 165 -31.91 -14.22 3.64
C ILE A 165 -31.59 -14.86 2.27
N SER A 166 -32.62 -15.38 1.61
CA SER A 166 -32.51 -15.96 0.27
C SER A 166 -32.50 -14.87 -0.80
N ASP A 167 -32.11 -15.20 -2.04
CA ASP A 167 -32.01 -14.21 -3.14
C ASP A 167 -33.36 -13.56 -3.51
N ASN A 168 -34.47 -14.20 -3.13
CA ASN A 168 -35.84 -13.71 -3.23
C ASN A 168 -36.34 -13.03 -1.94
N LEU A 169 -35.44 -12.64 -1.04
CA LEU A 169 -35.69 -11.97 0.26
C LEU A 169 -36.48 -12.79 1.30
N PHE A 170 -36.70 -14.08 1.06
CA PHE A 170 -37.31 -14.96 2.06
C PHE A 170 -36.30 -15.41 3.13
N VAL A 171 -36.72 -15.36 4.39
CA VAL A 171 -35.93 -15.79 5.55
C VAL A 171 -36.06 -17.29 5.76
N LYS A 172 -34.93 -18.03 5.68
CA LYS A 172 -34.88 -19.49 5.86
C LYS A 172 -34.05 -19.88 7.09
N PHE A 173 -34.65 -20.62 8.02
CA PHE A 173 -33.95 -21.14 9.20
C PHE A 173 -33.03 -22.31 8.88
N MET A 174 -31.85 -22.31 9.50
CA MET A 174 -30.84 -23.34 9.37
C MET A 174 -30.87 -24.29 10.57
N ARG A 175 -30.58 -25.58 10.34
CA ARG A 175 -30.44 -26.56 11.43
C ARG A 175 -29.06 -26.41 12.10
N PRO A 176 -28.95 -26.47 13.43
CA PRO A 176 -27.67 -26.40 14.12
C PRO A 176 -26.76 -27.57 13.74
N TYR A 177 -25.46 -27.33 13.57
CA TYR A 177 -24.45 -28.39 13.47
C TYR A 177 -23.92 -28.73 14.87
N SER A 178 -23.65 -30.02 15.12
CA SER A 178 -23.07 -30.51 16.36
C SER A 178 -21.73 -29.81 16.65
N ILE A 179 -21.58 -29.29 17.86
CA ILE A 179 -20.38 -28.59 18.34
C ILE A 179 -19.20 -29.57 18.34
N ILE A 180 -18.17 -29.28 17.54
CA ILE A 180 -16.85 -29.94 17.63
C ILE A 180 -15.85 -28.82 17.90
N ASP A 181 -15.30 -28.80 19.11
CA ASP A 181 -14.24 -27.94 19.65
C ASP A 181 -14.22 -26.48 19.11
N ALA A 182 -14.63 -25.58 19.99
CA ALA A 182 -14.53 -24.13 19.81
C ALA A 182 -13.05 -23.72 19.92
N ASP A 183 -12.47 -23.29 18.81
CA ASP A 183 -11.21 -22.54 18.84
C ASP A 183 -11.42 -21.29 19.71
N SER A 184 -10.47 -20.99 20.59
CA SER A 184 -10.51 -19.80 21.44
C SER A 184 -10.63 -18.53 20.58
N ILE A 185 -11.78 -17.86 20.64
CA ILE A 185 -12.00 -16.59 19.97
C ILE A 185 -11.18 -15.53 20.73
N GLU A 186 -10.09 -15.04 20.12
CA GLU A 186 -9.37 -13.87 20.61
C GLU A 186 -10.32 -12.67 20.65
N ASN A 187 -10.59 -12.14 21.85
CA ASN A 187 -11.34 -10.90 22.02
C ASN A 187 -10.52 -9.72 21.47
N LYS A 188 -10.89 -9.25 20.27
CA LYS A 188 -10.32 -8.05 19.67
C LYS A 188 -11.24 -6.86 19.92
N LEU A 189 -10.67 -5.70 20.21
CA LEU A 189 -11.42 -4.44 20.34
C LEU A 189 -11.74 -3.89 18.94
N TYR A 190 -13.02 -3.87 18.58
CA TYR A 190 -13.53 -3.21 17.38
C TYR A 190 -14.20 -1.88 17.74
N PHE A 191 -14.18 -0.92 16.82
CA PHE A 191 -14.96 0.30 16.97
C PHE A 191 -16.40 0.04 16.53
N SER A 192 -17.37 0.29 17.42
CA SER A 192 -18.79 0.16 17.12
C SER A 192 -19.57 1.38 17.61
N LEU A 193 -20.62 1.74 16.86
CA LEU A 193 -21.55 2.81 17.22
C LEU A 193 -22.99 2.28 17.09
N SER A 194 -23.76 2.47 18.15
CA SER A 194 -25.19 2.13 18.22
C SER A 194 -26.05 3.38 18.29
N LYS A 195 -27.19 3.38 17.61
CA LYS A 195 -28.20 4.44 17.69
C LYS A 195 -29.61 3.85 17.59
N GLN A 196 -30.48 4.25 18.50
CA GLN A 196 -31.91 3.93 18.45
C GLN A 196 -32.57 4.69 17.30
N VAL A 197 -33.49 4.05 16.57
CA VAL A 197 -34.22 4.70 15.48
C VAL A 197 -35.36 5.54 16.07
N PRO A 198 -35.35 6.88 15.92
CA PRO A 198 -36.37 7.73 16.50
C PRO A 198 -37.71 7.59 15.75
N LEU A 199 -38.82 7.66 16.49
CA LEU A 199 -40.18 7.56 15.96
C LEU A 199 -40.64 8.84 15.21
N ALA A 200 -39.91 9.95 15.34
CA ALA A 200 -40.17 11.23 14.66
C ALA A 200 -38.88 11.88 14.09
N PRO A 201 -38.95 12.60 12.95
CA PRO A 201 -37.79 13.29 12.37
C PRO A 201 -37.34 14.48 13.23
N PRO A 202 -36.03 14.80 13.26
CA PRO A 202 -35.52 15.95 14.03
C PRO A 202 -36.02 17.28 13.42
N PRO A 203 -36.32 18.30 14.24
CA PRO A 203 -36.72 19.62 13.74
C PRO A 203 -35.54 20.30 13.02
N THR A 204 -35.79 20.82 11.82
CA THR A 204 -34.84 21.66 11.07
C THR A 204 -34.77 23.05 11.72
N GLU A 205 -33.63 23.39 12.32
CA GLU A 205 -33.37 24.76 12.79
C GLU A 205 -33.07 25.69 11.61
N GLU A 206 -34.08 26.49 11.22
CA GLU A 206 -33.90 27.71 10.43
C GLU A 206 -33.89 28.95 11.35
N ASN A 207 -32.77 29.69 11.28
CA ASN A 207 -32.59 31.14 11.42
C ASN A 207 -32.88 31.88 12.74
N THR A 208 -31.81 32.43 13.34
CA THR A 208 -31.60 33.85 13.76
C THR A 208 -30.19 33.92 14.39
N GLU A 209 -29.25 34.83 14.11
CA GLU A 209 -29.30 36.29 13.97
C GLU A 209 -28.01 36.84 13.31
N GLN A 210 -28.13 38.08 12.84
CA GLN A 210 -27.23 38.90 12.01
C GLN A 210 -25.79 39.12 12.52
N SER A 211 -24.84 39.34 11.59
CA SER A 211 -24.18 40.66 11.35
C SER A 211 -22.92 40.55 10.46
N VAL A 212 -22.94 41.09 9.22
CA VAL A 212 -22.32 42.37 8.78
C VAL A 212 -20.95 42.21 8.07
N ILE A 213 -20.97 42.51 6.75
CA ILE A 213 -19.90 43.13 5.90
C ILE A 213 -18.65 42.27 5.61
N SER A 214 -18.08 42.16 4.42
CA SER A 214 -18.38 42.48 3.02
C SER A 214 -17.21 41.91 2.19
N MET A 215 -17.42 41.65 0.91
CA MET A 215 -16.54 42.06 -0.21
C MET A 215 -17.10 41.44 -1.49
N ASN A 216 -17.78 42.29 -2.27
CA ASN A 216 -18.07 42.01 -3.68
C ASN A 216 -16.76 42.04 -4.47
N TYR A 217 -16.64 41.18 -5.48
CA TYR A 217 -16.32 41.66 -6.83
C TYR A 217 -16.94 40.72 -7.87
N SER A 218 -17.59 41.37 -8.85
CA SER A 218 -18.09 40.94 -10.18
C SER A 218 -17.48 39.67 -10.77
N GLY A 219 -18.16 38.87 -11.59
CA GLY A 219 -19.32 39.12 -12.43
C GLY A 219 -19.21 38.22 -13.66
N SER A 220 -20.27 37.42 -13.90
CA SER A 220 -20.83 36.99 -15.19
C SER A 220 -19.90 36.47 -16.30
N VAL A 221 -20.13 35.22 -16.73
CA VAL A 221 -20.19 34.88 -18.16
C VAL A 221 -21.33 33.89 -18.40
N GLU A 222 -22.29 34.33 -19.22
CA GLU A 222 -23.37 33.56 -19.81
C GLU A 222 -22.86 32.50 -20.79
N SER A 223 -23.62 31.41 -20.85
CA SER A 223 -23.54 30.35 -21.83
C SER A 223 -24.08 30.81 -23.18
N SER A 224 -23.47 30.37 -24.29
CA SER A 224 -24.22 30.08 -25.51
C SER A 224 -23.54 28.95 -26.29
N GLU A 225 -24.40 28.07 -26.78
CA GLU A 225 -24.14 26.78 -27.44
C GLU A 225 -23.79 26.92 -28.93
N ILE A 226 -23.67 25.74 -29.55
CA ILE A 226 -23.77 25.36 -30.98
C ILE A 226 -22.41 24.91 -31.56
N ALA A 227 -22.26 23.81 -32.28
CA ALA A 227 -22.95 22.54 -32.48
C ALA A 227 -22.06 21.70 -33.44
N ASN A 228 -22.28 20.38 -33.44
CA ASN A 228 -22.16 19.46 -34.58
C ASN A 228 -20.78 19.08 -35.14
N ASN A 229 -20.40 17.83 -34.85
CA ASN A 229 -20.33 16.67 -35.77
C ASN A 229 -19.27 15.73 -35.18
N GLU A 230 -19.55 14.44 -34.96
CA GLU A 230 -19.41 13.43 -36.02
C GLU A 230 -20.16 12.14 -35.64
N MET A 231 -20.80 11.54 -36.64
CA MET A 231 -21.21 10.15 -36.66
C MET A 231 -21.02 9.69 -38.10
N VAL A 232 -20.09 8.76 -38.37
CA VAL A 232 -20.24 7.69 -39.38
C VAL A 232 -19.26 6.54 -39.04
N THR A 233 -19.83 5.35 -38.95
CA THR A 233 -19.23 4.01 -38.91
C THR A 233 -18.78 3.52 -40.30
N TYR A 234 -17.78 2.63 -40.37
CA TYR A 234 -17.85 1.27 -40.98
C TYR A 234 -16.51 0.74 -41.53
N GLU A 235 -16.25 -0.51 -41.13
CA GLU A 235 -15.77 -1.67 -41.90
C GLU A 235 -14.32 -1.88 -42.39
N GLN A 236 -14.04 -3.19 -42.42
CA GLN A 236 -12.83 -3.95 -42.67
C GLN A 236 -12.36 -3.87 -44.13
N GLN A 237 -11.07 -4.14 -44.37
CA GLN A 237 -10.65 -5.06 -45.43
C GLN A 237 -9.20 -5.51 -45.27
N GLU A 238 -9.03 -6.84 -45.25
CA GLU A 238 -7.79 -7.52 -45.59
C GLU A 238 -7.54 -7.40 -47.10
N ASN A 239 -6.26 -7.30 -47.50
CA ASN A 239 -5.82 -7.93 -48.74
C ASN A 239 -4.30 -8.17 -48.73
N SER A 240 -3.96 -9.42 -49.01
CA SER A 240 -2.63 -9.96 -49.30
C SER A 240 -2.20 -9.66 -50.74
N THR A 241 -0.91 -9.40 -50.98
CA THR A 241 -0.20 -9.89 -52.18
C THR A 241 1.32 -9.92 -51.96
N SER A 242 1.92 -10.97 -52.47
CA SER A 242 3.26 -11.55 -52.29
C SER A 242 4.30 -11.14 -53.36
N LEU A 243 5.53 -11.66 -53.16
CA LEU A 243 6.67 -11.90 -54.10
C LEU A 243 7.78 -10.83 -54.04
N GLU A 244 9.08 -11.11 -53.91
CA GLU A 244 9.90 -12.28 -54.32
C GLU A 244 11.25 -12.37 -53.52
N ASP A 245 11.63 -13.61 -53.19
CA ASP A 245 12.93 -14.29 -53.30
C ASP A 245 14.29 -13.57 -53.14
N PHE A 246 15.14 -14.13 -52.25
CA PHE A 246 16.40 -14.81 -52.63
C PHE A 246 16.86 -15.79 -51.51
N SER A 247 17.02 -17.06 -51.91
CA SER A 247 17.64 -18.18 -51.19
C SER A 247 19.17 -17.94 -51.00
N ALA A 248 19.99 -18.64 -50.21
CA ALA A 248 19.95 -20.03 -49.73
C ALA A 248 20.93 -20.26 -48.53
N ASN A 249 20.62 -21.32 -47.79
CA ASN A 249 21.37 -22.09 -46.77
C ASN A 249 22.66 -22.79 -47.34
N PRO A 250 23.48 -23.62 -46.61
CA PRO A 250 23.17 -24.40 -45.39
C PRO A 250 24.29 -24.60 -44.32
N MET A 251 23.85 -25.27 -43.26
CA MET A 251 24.59 -25.89 -42.14
C MET A 251 25.58 -27.02 -42.55
N GLN A 252 26.52 -27.34 -41.66
CA GLN A 252 26.59 -28.59 -40.84
C GLN A 252 28.00 -29.25 -40.71
N GLU A 253 28.34 -29.56 -39.44
CA GLU A 253 28.96 -30.79 -38.91
C GLU A 253 30.50 -31.12 -38.90
N ARG A 254 30.95 -31.38 -37.65
CA ARG A 254 31.74 -32.53 -37.09
C ARG A 254 33.24 -32.77 -37.36
N SER A 255 33.99 -32.88 -36.25
CA SER A 255 34.84 -34.02 -35.77
C SER A 255 35.75 -33.51 -34.62
N GLY A 256 36.24 -34.21 -33.60
CA GLY A 256 36.27 -35.61 -33.15
C GLY A 256 37.66 -35.96 -32.55
N ARG A 257 37.70 -36.71 -31.42
CA ARG A 257 38.85 -37.37 -30.69
C ARG A 257 39.44 -36.55 -29.51
N SER A 258 39.45 -36.94 -28.22
CA SER A 258 39.67 -38.19 -27.44
C SER A 258 41.13 -38.44 -27.02
N ALA A 259 41.43 -38.35 -25.72
CA ALA A 259 42.21 -39.34 -24.94
C ALA A 259 42.23 -38.97 -23.43
N ARG A 260 42.05 -39.99 -22.59
CA ARG A 260 42.13 -40.03 -21.11
C ARG A 260 43.59 -40.25 -20.65
N GLU A 261 43.95 -39.84 -19.43
CA GLU A 261 44.57 -40.72 -18.41
C GLU A 261 44.75 -40.06 -17.03
N GLU A 262 44.77 -40.91 -16.01
CA GLU A 262 44.53 -40.67 -14.57
C GLU A 262 45.82 -40.66 -13.71
N MET A 263 45.82 -39.80 -12.67
CA MET A 263 46.08 -40.11 -11.24
C MET A 263 47.48 -40.57 -10.74
N LYS A 264 48.06 -39.84 -9.76
CA LYS A 264 48.39 -40.31 -8.38
C LYS A 264 49.11 -39.27 -7.48
N HIS A 265 48.87 -39.41 -6.17
CA HIS A 265 49.18 -38.56 -5.01
C HIS A 265 50.66 -38.38 -4.60
N SER A 266 50.96 -37.33 -3.81
CA SER A 266 51.72 -37.38 -2.52
C SER A 266 51.79 -36.01 -1.80
N ILE A 267 51.83 -36.02 -0.45
CA ILE A 267 51.96 -34.93 0.56
C ILE A 267 52.95 -35.47 1.65
N PRO A 268 53.70 -34.70 2.51
CA PRO A 268 54.32 -33.35 2.52
C PRO A 268 55.84 -33.44 2.96
N PRO A 269 56.57 -32.46 3.62
CA PRO A 269 56.24 -31.65 4.82
C PRO A 269 56.65 -30.15 4.82
N VAL A 270 56.19 -29.51 5.91
CA VAL A 270 56.24 -28.15 6.47
C VAL A 270 57.64 -27.47 6.54
N ILE A 271 57.71 -26.12 6.38
CA ILE A 271 58.24 -25.09 7.33
C ILE A 271 58.77 -23.79 6.65
N GLN A 272 58.27 -22.65 7.19
CA GLN A 272 58.83 -21.28 7.29
C GLN A 272 58.52 -20.15 6.28
N LYS A 273 57.79 -19.19 6.86
CA LYS A 273 57.54 -17.77 6.55
C LYS A 273 58.74 -16.98 6.00
N GLU A 274 58.48 -16.22 4.94
CA GLU A 274 58.99 -14.84 4.80
C GLU A 274 57.89 -13.94 4.24
N GLN A 275 57.57 -12.89 4.99
CA GLN A 275 56.66 -11.81 4.57
C GLN A 275 57.41 -10.86 3.64
N LYS A 276 57.02 -10.80 2.36
CA LYS A 276 57.30 -9.67 1.46
C LYS A 276 56.00 -8.89 1.23
N PRO A 277 56.03 -7.55 1.23
CA PRO A 277 54.83 -6.75 1.01
C PRO A 277 54.41 -6.90 -0.46
N PRO A 278 53.14 -7.17 -0.78
CA PRO A 278 52.72 -7.13 -2.18
C PRO A 278 52.55 -5.66 -2.58
N THR A 279 53.58 -5.12 -3.22
CA THR A 279 53.43 -4.01 -4.16
C THR A 279 52.58 -4.49 -5.34
N SER A 280 51.24 -4.40 -5.22
CA SER A 280 50.34 -4.68 -6.34
C SER A 280 50.12 -3.41 -7.16
N ARG A 281 50.96 -3.28 -8.20
CA ARG A 281 50.63 -2.81 -9.56
C ARG A 281 49.30 -2.04 -9.69
N LYS A 282 49.37 -0.72 -9.91
CA LYS A 282 48.26 0.08 -10.46
C LYS A 282 47.95 -0.43 -11.88
N SER A 283 47.05 -1.41 -12.00
CA SER A 283 46.48 -1.76 -13.31
C SER A 283 45.49 -0.68 -13.72
N SER A 284 45.74 -0.04 -14.85
CA SER A 284 44.97 1.05 -15.45
C SER A 284 43.57 0.68 -15.98
N ASN A 285 42.93 -0.36 -15.44
CA ASN A 285 41.66 -0.91 -15.93
C ASN A 285 40.46 -0.55 -15.04
N THR A 286 40.44 0.64 -14.45
CA THR A 286 39.25 1.12 -13.75
C THR A 286 38.17 1.45 -14.79
N PRO A 287 36.96 0.86 -14.71
CA PRO A 287 35.88 1.17 -15.65
C PRO A 287 35.49 2.66 -15.55
N PHE A 288 35.23 3.28 -16.70
CA PHE A 288 34.74 4.66 -16.75
C PHE A 288 33.28 4.69 -16.28
N LEU A 289 32.99 5.60 -15.35
CA LEU A 289 31.63 5.96 -14.96
C LEU A 289 30.99 6.83 -16.04
N CYS A 290 31.78 7.77 -16.57
CA CYS A 290 31.37 8.69 -17.62
C CYS A 290 32.55 8.94 -18.56
N ILE A 291 32.37 8.64 -19.83
CA ILE A 291 33.34 8.84 -20.90
C ILE A 291 33.48 10.34 -21.18
N ALA A 292 32.36 11.07 -21.32
CA ALA A 292 32.38 12.48 -21.70
C ALA A 292 33.16 13.40 -20.75
N CYS A 293 33.09 13.17 -19.43
CA CYS A 293 33.89 13.94 -18.46
C CYS A 293 35.09 13.17 -17.89
N GLY A 294 35.35 11.96 -18.39
CA GLY A 294 36.44 11.10 -17.92
C GLY A 294 36.30 10.64 -16.47
N ALA A 295 35.11 10.75 -15.86
CA ALA A 295 34.88 10.32 -14.49
C ALA A 295 35.10 8.81 -14.38
N LYS A 296 35.92 8.42 -13.42
CA LYS A 296 36.17 7.04 -13.05
C LYS A 296 35.58 6.79 -11.67
N THR A 297 35.13 5.58 -11.46
CA THR A 297 34.78 5.10 -10.12
C THR A 297 35.76 4.00 -9.78
N GLU A 298 36.69 4.29 -8.88
CA GLU A 298 37.59 3.26 -8.37
C GLU A 298 36.83 2.31 -7.46
N LEU A 299 36.68 1.06 -7.93
CA LEU A 299 36.08 -0.06 -7.20
C LEU A 299 37.04 -0.59 -6.13
N TYR A 300 37.62 0.27 -5.29
CA TYR A 300 38.29 -0.24 -4.10
C TYR A 300 37.23 -0.66 -3.09
N ILE A 301 37.19 -1.94 -2.78
CA ILE A 301 36.75 -2.36 -1.46
C ILE A 301 37.82 -1.81 -0.52
N LYS A 302 37.65 -0.61 0.05
CA LYS A 302 38.39 -0.32 1.28
C LYS A 302 38.07 -1.48 2.22
N ASP A 303 39.08 -2.07 2.86
CA ASP A 303 38.90 -3.11 3.88
C ASP A 303 37.89 -2.68 4.98
N SER A 304 37.62 -1.37 5.06
CA SER A 304 36.56 -0.75 5.84
C SER A 304 35.72 0.21 4.97
N MET A 305 34.40 -0.01 4.89
CA MET A 305 33.43 0.97 4.35
C MET A 305 33.27 2.24 5.20
N ARG A 306 34.12 2.45 6.23
CA ARG A 306 34.04 3.60 7.13
C ARG A 306 35.00 4.70 6.71
N PHE A 307 34.45 5.89 6.50
CA PHE A 307 35.17 7.14 6.33
C PHE A 307 35.23 7.89 7.67
N SER A 308 36.33 8.60 7.91
CA SER A 308 36.40 9.53 9.03
C SER A 308 35.67 10.83 8.70
N PHE A 309 35.07 11.47 9.70
CA PHE A 309 34.39 12.75 9.50
C PHE A 309 35.33 13.80 8.89
N SER A 310 36.56 13.89 9.39
CA SER A 310 37.57 14.83 8.89
C SER A 310 37.95 14.58 7.43
N GLU A 311 37.92 13.32 6.97
CA GLU A 311 38.17 13.00 5.55
C GLU A 311 37.06 13.57 4.65
N ILE A 312 35.79 13.42 5.06
CA ILE A 312 34.64 13.95 4.31
C ILE A 312 34.58 15.48 4.40
N GLN A 313 34.84 16.04 5.59
CA GLN A 313 34.88 17.48 5.83
C GLN A 313 35.91 18.15 4.93
N LEU A 314 37.14 17.62 4.87
CA LEU A 314 38.16 18.12 3.95
C LEU A 314 37.77 17.94 2.48
N ALA A 315 37.16 16.80 2.13
CA ALA A 315 36.76 16.52 0.76
C ALA A 315 35.66 17.46 0.25
N THR A 316 34.79 17.93 1.13
CA THR A 316 33.63 18.79 0.82
C THR A 316 33.89 20.28 1.05
N ASP A 317 35.14 20.65 1.37
CA ASP A 317 35.52 22.01 1.75
C ASP A 317 34.67 22.55 2.92
N ASP A 318 34.68 21.79 4.02
CA ASP A 318 33.88 22.06 5.22
C ASP A 318 32.37 22.15 4.96
N PHE A 319 31.85 21.26 4.10
CA PHE A 319 30.45 21.28 3.67
C PHE A 319 30.02 22.65 3.11
N SER A 320 30.90 23.28 2.33
CA SER A 320 30.65 24.58 1.71
C SER A 320 29.35 24.58 0.90
N LYS A 321 28.63 25.72 0.95
CA LYS A 321 27.41 25.93 0.16
C LYS A 321 27.66 25.84 -1.35
N ASP A 322 28.88 26.16 -1.80
CA ASP A 322 29.26 26.06 -3.21
C ASP A 322 29.32 24.61 -3.70
N ASN A 323 29.46 23.67 -2.76
CA ASN A 323 29.44 22.24 -3.04
C ASN A 323 28.06 21.60 -2.83
N LEU A 324 27.03 22.36 -2.46
CA LEU A 324 25.69 21.82 -2.23
C LEU A 324 25.07 21.38 -3.56
N LEU A 325 24.76 20.09 -3.67
CA LEU A 325 24.10 19.48 -4.83
C LEU A 325 22.58 19.46 -4.68
N GLY A 326 22.07 19.40 -3.45
CA GLY A 326 20.64 19.39 -3.19
C GLY A 326 20.29 19.23 -1.71
N GLU A 327 19.04 19.53 -1.38
CA GLU A 327 18.45 19.39 -0.05
C GLU A 327 17.13 18.62 -0.14
N GLY A 328 16.89 17.70 0.79
CA GLY A 328 15.66 16.90 0.85
C GLY A 328 15.27 16.49 2.27
N GLY A 329 14.34 15.53 2.36
CA GLY A 329 13.80 15.01 3.63
C GLY A 329 14.87 14.35 4.52
N TYR A 330 15.84 13.67 3.91
CA TYR A 330 16.97 13.07 4.63
C TYR A 330 17.96 14.13 5.16
N GLY A 331 18.23 15.16 4.37
CA GLY A 331 19.19 16.22 4.71
C GLY A 331 19.82 16.88 3.48
N HIS A 332 21.13 17.10 3.51
CA HIS A 332 21.88 17.82 2.48
C HIS A 332 22.83 16.89 1.74
N VAL A 333 23.03 17.12 0.44
CA VAL A 333 23.99 16.37 -0.38
C VAL A 333 25.07 17.32 -0.86
N TYR A 334 26.33 17.02 -0.57
CA TYR A 334 27.49 17.82 -0.96
C TYR A 334 28.37 17.09 -1.94
N LYS A 335 28.87 17.79 -2.95
CA LYS A 335 29.96 17.33 -3.80
C LYS A 335 31.27 17.37 -3.01
N GLY A 336 32.12 16.38 -3.20
CA GLY A 336 33.45 16.40 -2.62
C GLY A 336 34.48 15.71 -3.51
N ARG A 337 35.75 15.91 -3.17
CA ARG A 337 36.88 15.22 -3.78
C ARG A 337 37.77 14.64 -2.70
N LEU A 338 37.86 13.32 -2.66
CA LEU A 338 38.75 12.59 -1.74
C LEU A 338 40.23 12.82 -2.10
N LYS A 339 41.14 12.50 -1.16
CA LYS A 339 42.59 12.71 -1.31
C LYS A 339 43.21 11.94 -2.48
N ASP A 340 42.61 10.82 -2.85
CA ASP A 340 43.00 10.00 -4.00
C ASP A 340 42.48 10.57 -5.34
N GLY A 341 41.69 11.64 -5.30
CA GLY A 341 41.11 12.31 -6.45
C GLY A 341 39.68 11.85 -6.80
N GLN A 342 39.15 10.82 -6.15
CA GLN A 342 37.79 10.32 -6.38
C GLN A 342 36.77 11.40 -6.03
N VAL A 343 35.88 11.69 -6.98
CA VAL A 343 34.76 12.62 -6.77
C VAL A 343 33.61 11.86 -6.13
N ILE A 344 33.03 12.44 -5.09
CA ILE A 344 32.00 11.82 -4.25
C ILE A 344 30.78 12.73 -4.09
N ALA A 345 29.66 12.12 -3.72
CA ALA A 345 28.49 12.80 -3.18
C ALA A 345 28.31 12.38 -1.72
N ALA A 346 28.38 13.33 -0.78
CA ALA A 346 28.22 13.13 0.65
C ALA A 346 26.81 13.54 1.09
N LYS A 347 25.96 12.55 1.38
CA LYS A 347 24.57 12.74 1.84
C LYS A 347 24.56 12.77 3.38
N VAL A 348 24.42 13.96 3.94
CA VAL A 348 24.47 14.27 5.38
C VAL A 348 23.06 14.28 5.96
N ARG A 349 22.84 13.50 7.02
CA ARG A 349 21.54 13.40 7.72
C ARG A 349 21.26 14.64 8.58
N LYS A 350 19.99 15.09 8.64
CA LYS A 350 19.50 16.07 9.62
C LYS A 350 19.29 15.42 11.01
N GLU A 351 19.89 16.00 12.05
CA GLU A 351 19.88 15.47 13.44
C GLU A 351 18.47 15.21 14.01
N ALA A 352 17.48 16.04 13.65
CA ALA A 352 16.11 15.96 14.17
C ALA A 352 15.23 14.84 13.57
N SER A 353 15.71 14.09 12.57
CA SER A 353 14.90 13.09 11.88
C SER A 353 15.05 11.69 12.49
N THR A 354 14.00 11.17 13.13
CA THR A 354 13.91 9.74 13.51
C THR A 354 13.84 8.85 12.27
N GLN A 355 13.18 9.34 11.21
CA GLN A 355 13.11 8.71 9.90
C GLN A 355 14.50 8.51 9.25
N GLY A 356 15.34 9.55 9.23
CA GLY A 356 16.68 9.48 8.60
C GLY A 356 17.63 8.47 9.26
N PHE A 357 17.41 8.11 10.53
CA PHE A 357 18.21 7.07 11.19
C PHE A 357 17.90 5.67 10.62
N SER A 358 16.61 5.37 10.42
CA SER A 358 16.18 4.11 9.79
C SER A 358 16.57 4.02 8.32
N GLU A 359 16.51 5.14 7.59
CA GLU A 359 16.92 5.23 6.19
C GLU A 359 18.43 4.97 6.04
N PHE A 360 19.25 5.58 6.90
CA PHE A 360 20.70 5.35 6.91
C PHE A 360 21.08 3.88 7.07
N HIS A 361 20.51 3.20 8.07
CA HIS A 361 20.81 1.79 8.31
C HIS A 361 20.32 0.88 7.18
N SER A 362 19.13 1.16 6.64
CA SER A 362 18.57 0.42 5.52
C SER A 362 19.46 0.56 4.29
N GLU A 363 19.89 1.78 3.99
CA GLU A 363 20.70 2.07 2.81
C GLU A 363 22.10 1.44 2.88
N VAL A 364 22.78 1.53 4.04
CA VAL A 364 24.05 0.81 4.27
C VAL A 364 23.86 -0.70 4.11
N TYR A 365 22.80 -1.26 4.70
CA TYR A 365 22.57 -2.70 4.69
C TYR A 365 22.22 -3.23 3.29
N VAL A 366 21.38 -2.53 2.54
CA VAL A 366 20.91 -2.92 1.21
C VAL A 366 22.00 -2.72 0.15
N LEU A 367 22.63 -1.54 0.10
CA LEU A 367 23.61 -1.20 -0.93
C LEU A 367 24.96 -1.88 -0.77
N SER A 368 25.26 -2.44 0.42
CA SER A 368 26.45 -3.30 0.60
C SER A 368 26.47 -4.51 -0.35
N PHE A 369 25.30 -4.92 -0.87
CA PHE A 369 25.14 -6.09 -1.73
C PHE A 369 24.66 -5.79 -3.16
N ALA A 370 24.39 -4.52 -3.49
CA ALA A 370 23.89 -4.12 -4.79
C ALA A 370 24.97 -3.36 -5.59
N ARG A 371 25.52 -4.00 -6.64
CA ARG A 371 26.49 -3.38 -7.55
C ARG A 371 26.11 -3.65 -8.99
N HIS A 372 25.74 -2.60 -9.71
CA HIS A 372 25.32 -2.69 -11.10
C HIS A 372 25.56 -1.36 -11.82
N ARG A 373 25.78 -1.39 -13.14
CA ARG A 373 26.08 -0.17 -13.95
C ARG A 373 24.97 0.89 -13.92
N ASN A 374 23.76 0.49 -13.55
CA ASN A 374 22.56 1.35 -13.50
C ASN A 374 22.08 1.58 -12.06
N ILE A 375 22.96 1.42 -11.07
CA ILE A 375 22.69 1.68 -9.65
C ILE A 375 23.84 2.54 -9.13
N VAL A 376 23.52 3.61 -8.42
CA VAL A 376 24.52 4.49 -7.80
C VAL A 376 25.23 3.72 -6.70
N MET A 377 26.56 3.66 -6.77
CA MET A 377 27.36 2.89 -5.83
C MET A 377 27.59 3.65 -4.52
N LEU A 378 27.24 2.99 -3.41
CA LEU A 378 27.67 3.38 -2.07
C LEU A 378 29.16 3.02 -1.89
N LEU A 379 30.01 4.04 -1.73
CA LEU A 379 31.44 3.88 -1.47
C LEU A 379 31.72 3.60 0.01
N GLY A 380 30.87 4.14 0.89
CA GLY A 380 30.93 3.88 2.32
C GLY A 380 30.09 4.86 3.13
N TYR A 381 30.36 4.93 4.43
CA TYR A 381 29.61 5.74 5.38
C TYR A 381 30.51 6.32 6.46
N CYS A 382 30.04 7.36 7.15
CA CYS A 382 30.64 7.90 8.35
C CYS A 382 29.59 7.95 9.47
N CYS A 383 29.95 7.43 10.63
CA CYS A 383 29.18 7.55 11.87
C CYS A 383 30.06 8.25 12.90
N LYS A 384 29.76 9.51 13.23
CA LYS A 384 30.42 10.24 14.31
C LYS A 384 29.35 10.88 15.19
N GLU A 385 29.22 10.40 16.42
CA GLU A 385 28.23 10.89 17.39
C GLU A 385 26.81 10.89 16.79
N ASN A 386 26.23 12.08 16.53
CA ASN A 386 24.90 12.25 15.92
C ASN A 386 24.93 12.52 14.40
N VAL A 387 26.12 12.58 13.80
CA VAL A 387 26.29 12.88 12.38
C VAL A 387 26.50 11.58 11.60
N ASN A 388 25.50 11.23 10.80
CA ASN A 388 25.54 10.10 9.87
C ASN A 388 25.66 10.63 8.44
N ILE A 389 26.67 10.15 7.72
CA ILE A 389 26.95 10.55 6.34
C ILE A 389 27.07 9.32 5.46
N LEU A 390 26.37 9.30 4.34
CA LEU A 390 26.52 8.30 3.28
C LEU A 390 27.39 8.89 2.17
N VAL A 391 28.36 8.12 1.69
CA VAL A 391 29.32 8.54 0.68
C VAL A 391 29.10 7.72 -0.59
N TYR A 392 28.65 8.37 -1.65
CA TYR A 392 28.40 7.77 -2.96
C TYR A 392 29.44 8.21 -3.98
N GLU A 393 29.50 7.46 -5.09
CA GLU A 393 30.08 8.00 -6.32
C GLU A 393 29.26 9.22 -6.80
N TYR A 394 29.96 10.22 -7.33
CA TYR A 394 29.29 11.40 -7.87
C TYR A 394 28.82 11.16 -9.31
N ILE A 395 27.53 11.37 -9.55
CA ILE A 395 26.92 11.27 -10.87
C ILE A 395 26.79 12.65 -11.49
N CYS A 396 27.28 12.80 -12.72
CA CYS A 396 27.77 14.09 -13.22
C CYS A 396 26.80 14.92 -14.07
N ASN A 397 25.58 14.42 -14.35
CA ASN A 397 24.63 15.10 -15.25
C ASN A 397 23.21 15.14 -14.67
N ASN A 398 23.09 15.56 -13.39
CA ASN A 398 21.83 15.80 -12.69
C ASN A 398 20.86 14.59 -12.67
N SER A 399 19.64 14.81 -12.18
CA SER A 399 18.56 13.84 -12.17
C SER A 399 17.77 13.84 -13.47
N LEU A 400 17.06 12.74 -13.75
CA LEU A 400 16.12 12.66 -14.86
C LEU A 400 14.99 13.69 -14.71
N GLU A 401 14.57 14.01 -13.48
CA GLU A 401 13.58 15.06 -13.20
C GLU A 401 14.02 16.42 -13.76
N TRP A 402 15.28 16.79 -13.53
CA TRP A 402 15.86 18.02 -14.05
C TRP A 402 15.82 18.05 -15.59
N HIS A 403 16.24 16.96 -16.24
CA HIS A 403 16.24 16.86 -17.71
C HIS A 403 14.84 16.80 -18.34
N LEU A 404 13.82 16.36 -17.60
CA LEU A 404 12.45 16.28 -18.10
C LEU A 404 11.65 17.57 -17.88
N PHE A 405 11.86 18.26 -16.76
CA PHE A 405 10.94 19.32 -16.33
C PHE A 405 11.58 20.68 -16.07
N GLU A 406 12.90 20.74 -15.86
CA GLU A 406 13.59 21.99 -15.52
C GLU A 406 14.47 22.49 -16.67
N ASN A 407 15.05 21.57 -17.44
CA ASN A 407 15.87 21.87 -18.60
C ASN A 407 15.01 22.16 -19.84
N THR A 408 14.52 23.39 -19.93
CA THR A 408 13.68 23.85 -21.06
C THR A 408 14.45 24.04 -22.36
N GLU A 409 15.77 24.23 -22.30
CA GLU A 409 16.60 24.54 -23.46
C GLU A 409 17.09 23.28 -24.21
N ASN A 410 17.30 22.16 -23.49
CA ASN A 410 17.85 20.93 -24.06
C ASN A 410 16.98 19.73 -23.71
N VAL A 411 15.85 19.62 -24.39
CA VAL A 411 14.90 18.51 -24.23
C VAL A 411 15.55 17.19 -24.66
N LEU A 412 15.33 16.13 -23.88
CA LEU A 412 15.84 14.79 -24.22
C LEU A 412 15.23 14.26 -25.51
N ASP A 413 16.09 13.91 -26.47
CA ASP A 413 15.70 13.19 -27.69
C ASP A 413 15.11 11.81 -27.38
N TRP A 414 14.21 11.34 -28.25
CA TRP A 414 13.53 10.05 -28.06
C TRP A 414 14.50 8.88 -27.84
N HIS A 415 15.58 8.79 -28.62
CA HIS A 415 16.55 7.70 -28.49
C HIS A 415 17.26 7.72 -27.12
N ARG A 416 17.50 8.91 -26.54
CA ARG A 416 18.04 9.04 -25.18
C ARG A 416 17.01 8.61 -24.14
N ARG A 417 15.75 9.03 -24.28
CA ARG A 417 14.66 8.62 -23.38
C ARG A 417 14.47 7.10 -23.37
N TYR A 418 14.52 6.48 -24.56
CA TYR A 418 14.45 5.03 -24.72
C TYR A 418 15.65 4.33 -24.05
N ALA A 419 16.88 4.82 -24.27
CA ALA A 419 18.07 4.28 -23.62
C ALA A 419 18.00 4.39 -22.08
N ILE A 420 17.49 5.52 -21.57
CA ILE A 420 17.24 5.75 -20.14
C ILE A 420 16.23 4.74 -19.60
N ALA A 421 15.10 4.54 -20.28
CA ALA A 421 14.10 3.54 -19.89
C ALA A 421 14.70 2.13 -19.77
N ILE A 422 15.46 1.71 -20.79
CA ILE A 422 16.11 0.39 -20.80
C ILE A 422 17.16 0.27 -19.70
N GLY A 423 17.98 1.29 -19.48
CA GLY A 423 18.99 1.28 -18.42
C GLY A 423 18.38 1.21 -17.02
N THR A 424 17.34 2.00 -16.76
CA THR A 424 16.59 1.95 -15.50
C THR A 424 15.94 0.58 -15.29
N ALA A 425 15.32 0.00 -16.32
CA ALA A 425 14.75 -1.34 -16.25
C ALA A 425 15.80 -2.41 -15.92
N LYS A 426 17.01 -2.32 -16.50
CA LYS A 426 18.12 -3.22 -16.16
C LYS A 426 18.55 -3.07 -14.70
N GLY A 427 18.61 -1.84 -14.18
CA GLY A 427 18.89 -1.58 -12.77
C GLY A 427 17.85 -2.20 -11.83
N LEU A 428 16.56 -2.01 -12.13
CA LEU A 428 15.46 -2.61 -11.35
C LEU A 428 15.47 -4.14 -11.41
N ARG A 429 15.64 -4.72 -12.59
CA ARG A 429 15.72 -6.18 -12.74
C ARG A 429 16.86 -6.76 -11.90
N PHE A 430 18.02 -6.12 -11.92
CA PHE A 430 19.14 -6.53 -11.07
C PHE A 430 18.75 -6.55 -9.59
N LEU A 431 18.09 -5.49 -9.09
CA LEU A 431 17.62 -5.42 -7.71
C LEU A 431 16.62 -6.53 -7.38
N HIS A 432 15.70 -6.83 -8.29
CA HIS A 432 14.61 -7.77 -8.06
C HIS A 432 15.01 -9.24 -8.22
N GLU A 433 15.96 -9.55 -9.10
CA GLU A 433 16.23 -10.93 -9.53
C GLU A 433 17.67 -11.39 -9.32
N GLU A 434 18.65 -10.48 -9.32
CA GLU A 434 20.08 -10.84 -9.40
C GLU A 434 20.86 -10.58 -8.09
N CYS A 435 20.24 -9.94 -7.09
CA CYS A 435 20.86 -9.64 -5.80
C CYS A 435 21.02 -10.89 -4.91
N ARG A 436 22.23 -11.09 -4.38
CA ARG A 436 22.62 -12.31 -3.62
C ARG A 436 21.83 -12.55 -2.33
N GLY A 437 21.32 -11.49 -1.69
CA GLY A 437 20.53 -11.59 -0.46
C GLY A 437 19.02 -11.77 -0.68
N GLY A 438 18.58 -11.87 -1.94
CA GLY A 438 17.17 -11.88 -2.33
C GLY A 438 16.73 -10.61 -3.08
N PRO A 439 15.44 -10.48 -3.42
CA PRO A 439 14.93 -9.29 -4.09
C PRO A 439 15.03 -8.04 -3.19
N ILE A 440 15.58 -6.96 -3.71
CA ILE A 440 15.58 -5.63 -3.08
C ILE A 440 14.46 -4.81 -3.71
N ILE A 441 13.57 -4.27 -2.87
CA ILE A 441 12.45 -3.43 -3.30
C ILE A 441 12.82 -1.98 -2.98
N HIS A 442 12.88 -1.12 -3.99
CA HIS A 442 13.34 0.26 -3.90
C HIS A 442 12.36 1.18 -3.15
N ARG A 443 11.05 1.06 -3.46
CA ARG A 443 9.91 1.77 -2.86
C ARG A 443 9.79 3.28 -3.12
N ASP A 444 10.84 3.93 -3.61
CA ASP A 444 10.78 5.35 -4.02
C ASP A 444 11.37 5.60 -5.41
N LEU A 445 11.02 4.76 -6.38
CA LEU A 445 11.51 4.96 -7.74
C LEU A 445 10.75 6.13 -8.42
N ARG A 446 11.48 7.18 -8.77
CA ARG A 446 10.95 8.37 -9.45
C ARG A 446 12.06 9.11 -10.21
N PRO A 447 11.75 10.06 -11.11
CA PRO A 447 12.76 10.75 -11.91
C PRO A 447 13.83 11.49 -11.10
N SER A 448 13.50 11.99 -9.90
CA SER A 448 14.48 12.66 -9.02
C SER A 448 15.56 11.70 -8.51
N ASN A 449 15.22 10.42 -8.41
CA ASN A 449 16.06 9.36 -7.86
C ASN A 449 16.76 8.56 -8.97
N ILE A 450 16.63 8.98 -10.24
CA ILE A 450 17.36 8.42 -11.38
C ILE A 450 18.36 9.49 -11.83
N LEU A 451 19.64 9.31 -11.50
CA LEU A 451 20.71 10.21 -11.89
C LEU A 451 21.27 9.83 -13.26
N LEU A 452 21.74 10.81 -14.03
CA LEU A 452 22.30 10.59 -15.35
C LEU A 452 23.78 10.92 -15.38
N THR A 453 24.57 10.15 -16.14
CA THR A 453 25.91 10.58 -16.56
C THR A 453 25.81 11.52 -17.76
N HIS A 454 26.91 12.20 -18.14
CA HIS A 454 26.93 13.00 -19.36
C HIS A 454 26.73 12.15 -20.64
N ASP A 455 26.99 10.85 -20.56
CA ASP A 455 26.69 9.89 -21.62
C ASP A 455 25.22 9.41 -21.58
N PHE A 456 24.37 10.02 -20.74
CA PHE A 456 22.97 9.67 -20.50
C PHE A 456 22.76 8.21 -20.04
N VAL A 457 23.73 7.65 -19.33
CA VAL A 457 23.57 6.37 -18.64
C VAL A 457 22.77 6.60 -17.35
N PRO A 458 21.62 5.94 -17.16
CA PRO A 458 20.81 6.13 -15.96
C PRO A 458 21.33 5.30 -14.79
N MET A 459 21.30 5.88 -13.58
CA MET A 459 21.73 5.25 -12.34
C MET A 459 20.69 5.50 -11.26
N ILE A 460 20.08 4.41 -10.78
CA ILE A 460 19.08 4.44 -9.71
C ILE A 460 19.81 4.74 -8.39
N GLY A 461 19.37 5.77 -7.68
CA GLY A 461 19.88 6.19 -6.38
C GLY A 461 18.76 6.37 -5.35
N ASP A 462 19.15 6.77 -4.15
CA ASP A 462 18.28 6.97 -2.97
C ASP A 462 17.55 5.69 -2.51
N PHE A 463 18.28 4.85 -1.77
CA PHE A 463 17.78 3.60 -1.23
C PHE A 463 17.32 3.73 0.23
N GLY A 464 17.03 4.94 0.70
CA GLY A 464 16.62 5.18 2.09
C GLY A 464 15.37 4.39 2.49
N LEU A 465 14.44 4.19 1.56
CA LEU A 465 13.22 3.41 1.78
C LEU A 465 13.33 1.93 1.38
N ALA A 466 14.46 1.53 0.81
CA ALA A 466 14.63 0.21 0.23
C ALA A 466 14.59 -0.90 1.28
N LYS A 467 14.07 -2.06 0.89
CA LYS A 467 13.92 -3.22 1.79
C LYS A 467 14.14 -4.53 1.05
N TRP A 468 14.76 -5.50 1.71
CA TRP A 468 14.81 -6.88 1.22
C TRP A 468 13.42 -7.51 1.32
N LYS A 469 13.03 -8.24 0.27
CA LYS A 469 11.89 -9.13 0.32
C LYS A 469 12.24 -10.31 1.23
N THR A 470 11.53 -10.43 2.35
CA THR A 470 11.55 -11.62 3.21
C THR A 470 10.59 -12.68 2.66
N ASP A 471 10.78 -13.96 3.03
CA ASP A 471 9.96 -15.11 2.56
C ASP A 471 8.48 -15.05 2.98
N GLU A 472 8.04 -13.98 3.65
CA GLU A 472 6.64 -13.73 3.93
C GLU A 472 5.97 -13.12 2.68
N ASP A 473 4.94 -13.80 2.16
CA ASP A 473 4.26 -13.46 0.89
C ASP A 473 3.68 -12.04 0.84
N LYS A 474 3.53 -11.36 1.99
CA LYS A 474 3.09 -9.97 2.10
C LYS A 474 3.78 -9.27 3.27
N ILE A 475 4.71 -8.38 2.97
CA ILE A 475 5.30 -7.50 3.96
C ILE A 475 4.38 -6.29 4.11
N TYR A 476 3.54 -6.28 5.15
CA TYR A 476 2.80 -5.08 5.55
C TYR A 476 3.80 -4.09 6.13
N THR A 477 3.93 -2.91 5.52
CA THR A 477 4.82 -1.86 6.00
C THR A 477 4.13 -0.53 6.06
N ARG A 478 4.67 0.37 6.89
CA ARG A 478 4.33 1.78 6.84
C ARG A 478 4.45 2.28 5.40
N ILE A 479 3.39 2.93 4.92
CA ILE A 479 3.35 3.56 3.60
C ILE A 479 4.34 4.74 3.63
N LEU A 480 5.35 4.66 2.78
CA LEU A 480 6.42 5.63 2.61
C LEU A 480 6.72 5.73 1.11
N GLY A 481 7.19 6.88 0.65
CA GLY A 481 7.51 7.14 -0.75
C GLY A 481 6.76 8.34 -1.29
N SER A 482 6.97 8.63 -2.56
CA SER A 482 6.48 9.84 -3.19
C SER A 482 5.06 9.68 -3.77
N LEU A 483 4.15 10.57 -3.37
CA LEU A 483 2.78 10.63 -3.93
C LEU A 483 2.83 10.77 -5.47
N GLY A 484 1.95 10.05 -6.15
CA GLY A 484 1.93 9.92 -7.62
C GLY A 484 2.73 8.74 -8.17
N TYR A 485 3.62 8.14 -7.37
CA TYR A 485 4.42 6.95 -7.76
C TYR A 485 4.06 5.69 -6.97
N LEU A 486 3.21 5.80 -5.94
CA LEU A 486 2.83 4.68 -5.09
C LEU A 486 1.88 3.73 -5.83
N ALA A 487 2.23 2.44 -5.86
CA ALA A 487 1.34 1.40 -6.37
C ALA A 487 0.05 1.33 -5.54
N PRO A 488 -1.12 1.11 -6.16
CA PRO A 488 -2.40 1.06 -5.45
C PRO A 488 -2.39 0.06 -4.29
N GLU A 489 -1.91 -1.17 -4.52
CA GLU A 489 -1.86 -2.20 -3.48
C GLU A 489 -0.97 -1.83 -2.30
N TYR A 490 0.05 -1.00 -2.56
CA TYR A 490 0.97 -0.51 -1.54
C TYR A 490 0.37 0.68 -0.78
N ALA A 491 -0.24 1.63 -1.48
CA ALA A 491 -0.90 2.78 -0.89
C ALA A 491 -2.17 2.41 -0.10
N GLU A 492 -2.87 1.35 -0.52
CA GLU A 492 -4.11 0.88 0.09
C GLU A 492 -3.86 -0.01 1.31
N ASN A 493 -2.95 -0.97 1.17
CA ASN A 493 -2.83 -2.08 2.12
C ASN A 493 -1.43 -2.17 2.74
N GLY A 494 -0.52 -1.25 2.42
CA GLY A 494 0.88 -1.32 2.85
C GLY A 494 1.63 -2.54 2.30
N ILE A 495 1.07 -3.22 1.29
CA ILE A 495 1.65 -4.43 0.69
C ILE A 495 2.82 -4.02 -0.19
N VAL A 496 4.02 -4.36 0.26
CA VAL A 496 5.25 -4.12 -0.49
C VAL A 496 5.62 -5.37 -1.28
N SER A 497 5.85 -5.21 -2.58
CA SER A 497 6.43 -6.25 -3.43
C SER A 497 7.29 -5.65 -4.53
N VAL A 498 8.00 -6.48 -5.30
CA VAL A 498 8.71 -6.02 -6.50
C VAL A 498 7.77 -5.33 -7.51
N ARG A 499 6.48 -5.66 -7.49
CA ARG A 499 5.46 -5.03 -8.35
C ARG A 499 5.22 -3.57 -7.99
N THR A 500 5.47 -3.18 -6.75
CA THR A 500 5.40 -1.78 -6.31
C THR A 500 6.38 -0.93 -7.12
N ASP A 501 7.62 -1.37 -7.27
CA ASP A 501 8.62 -0.68 -8.08
C ASP A 501 8.28 -0.71 -9.58
N VAL A 502 7.68 -1.81 -10.06
CA VAL A 502 7.23 -1.92 -11.46
C VAL A 502 6.15 -0.89 -11.77
N TYR A 503 5.22 -0.66 -10.85
CA TYR A 503 4.20 0.39 -10.99
C TYR A 503 4.86 1.77 -11.06
N SER A 504 5.75 2.09 -10.10
CA SER A 504 6.47 3.37 -10.08
C SER A 504 7.29 3.57 -11.36
N PHE A 505 7.90 2.51 -11.88
CA PHE A 505 8.60 2.53 -13.17
C PHE A 505 7.65 2.79 -14.35
N GLY A 506 6.44 2.22 -14.33
CA GLY A 506 5.39 2.54 -15.29
C GLY A 506 5.06 4.03 -15.35
N ILE A 507 4.98 4.70 -14.19
CA ILE A 507 4.81 6.15 -14.12
C ILE A 507 6.01 6.88 -14.74
N VAL A 508 7.25 6.47 -14.43
CA VAL A 508 8.46 7.02 -15.05
C VAL A 508 8.43 6.88 -16.58
N LEU A 509 7.95 5.75 -17.11
CA LEU A 509 7.81 5.55 -18.56
C LEU A 509 6.79 6.52 -19.17
N ILE A 510 5.65 6.74 -18.51
CA ILE A 510 4.64 7.72 -18.97
C ILE A 510 5.26 9.12 -19.02
N GLN A 511 6.08 9.49 -18.04
CA GLN A 511 6.76 10.78 -18.02
C GLN A 511 7.84 10.89 -19.09
N LEU A 512 8.60 9.82 -19.35
CA LEU A 512 9.56 9.77 -20.47
C LEU A 512 8.85 9.93 -21.81
N ILE A 513 7.64 9.37 -21.99
CA ILE A 513 6.88 9.50 -23.24
C ILE A 513 6.26 10.90 -23.35
N SER A 514 5.55 11.35 -22.31
CA SER A 514 4.74 12.57 -22.35
C SER A 514 5.51 13.86 -22.10
N GLY A 515 6.64 13.80 -21.37
CA GLY A 515 7.34 14.97 -20.84
C GLY A 515 6.53 15.75 -19.80
N ARG A 516 5.50 15.16 -19.18
CA ARG A 516 4.62 15.84 -18.20
C ARG A 516 4.81 15.27 -16.79
N LYS A 517 4.53 16.09 -15.77
CA LYS A 517 4.50 15.66 -14.36
C LYS A 517 3.26 14.76 -14.11
N PRO A 518 3.31 13.84 -13.13
CA PRO A 518 2.21 12.92 -12.82
C PRO A 518 0.96 13.65 -12.33
#